data_AF-A0A2R6F176-F1
#
_entry.id   AF-A0A2R6F176-F1
#
_cell.length_a   1.000
_cell.length_b   1.000
_cell.length_c   1.000
_cell.angle_alpha   90.00
_cell.angle_beta   90.00
_cell.angle_gamma   90.00
#
_symmetry.space_group_name_H-M   'P 1'
#
loop_
_entity.id
_entity.type
_entity.pdbx_description
1 polymer ?
#
loop_
_entity_poly.entity_id
_entity_poly.type
_entity_poly.pdbx_seq_one_letter_code
_entity_poly.pdbx_strand_id
1 'polypeptide(L)'
;MRKLTVVLVAAMILLAGCSGGGGGAASPTEDSEMNATATGTGNGNSTLSDITPRSAVSDDNTFSSATEIDGTWYNGSQQSSALIRNDTSNDRKLTEYTDESGTTSELYTTEDYVAVRNGTTGDVQYGGPDSFIGAGIGISGSFTAGGALFYVGVVEWEQTGTTTVDGEQATVYESDSLNETGLNTGQGINYGFEQSEVQSVDGEMVISSEGQIHSATIEIETQDGTYGGEMSAEYGDITLTKPAWVDESEAP
;
A
#
# COMPACT_ATOMS: atom_id res chain seq x y z
N MET A 1 11.27 15.89 -14.25
CA MET A 1 11.61 16.09 -12.82
C MET A 1 10.32 16.25 -12.03
N ARG A 2 9.67 15.14 -11.67
CA ARG A 2 8.50 15.14 -10.77
C ARG A 2 9.00 14.73 -9.39
N LYS A 3 8.73 15.57 -8.38
CA LYS A 3 9.02 15.30 -6.98
C LYS A 3 7.85 14.47 -6.45
N LEU A 4 8.10 13.21 -6.09
CA LEU A 4 7.14 12.41 -5.35
C LEU A 4 7.13 12.92 -3.91
N THR A 5 6.01 13.51 -3.52
CA THR A 5 5.76 13.90 -2.13
C THR A 5 5.24 12.66 -1.42
N VAL A 6 6.04 12.12 -0.50
CA VAL A 6 5.60 11.14 0.50
C VAL A 6 4.55 11.83 1.36
N VAL A 7 3.27 11.59 1.07
CA VAL A 7 2.17 12.07 1.90
C VAL A 7 1.90 11.00 2.94
N LEU A 8 2.43 11.24 4.14
CA LEU A 8 2.09 10.50 5.35
C LEU A 8 0.64 10.86 5.72
N VAL A 9 -0.33 10.06 5.25
CA VAL A 9 -1.75 10.27 5.54
C VAL A 9 -2.06 9.76 6.93
N ALA A 10 -2.06 10.67 7.90
CA ALA A 10 -2.83 10.52 9.12
C ALA A 10 -4.32 10.58 8.76
N ALA A 11 -4.93 9.43 8.43
CA ALA A 11 -6.37 9.30 8.32
C ALA A 11 -6.97 9.23 9.74
N MET A 12 -7.05 10.39 10.39
CA MET A 12 -7.93 10.57 11.55
C MET A 12 -9.38 10.49 11.08
N ILE A 13 -10.05 9.43 11.52
CA ILE A 13 -11.48 9.32 11.85
C ILE A 13 -12.19 10.68 11.82
N LEU A 14 -12.96 10.99 10.77
CA LEU A 14 -14.02 11.99 10.83
C LEU A 14 -15.11 11.73 9.77
N LEU A 15 -15.92 10.70 10.02
CA LEU A 15 -17.28 10.58 9.46
C LEU A 15 -18.28 10.37 10.60
N ALA A 16 -18.47 11.40 11.42
CA ALA A 16 -19.72 11.72 12.13
C ALA A 16 -19.59 13.11 12.75
N GLY A 17 -20.43 14.06 12.34
CA GLY A 17 -20.29 15.47 12.68
C GLY A 17 -20.63 15.82 14.14
N CYS A 18 -19.95 16.85 14.67
CA CYS A 18 -20.52 17.83 15.60
C CYS A 18 -19.53 19.00 15.84
N SER A 19 -19.78 20.14 15.19
CA SER A 19 -19.74 21.50 15.75
C SER A 19 -18.72 21.88 16.85
N GLY A 20 -17.85 22.85 16.52
CA GLY A 20 -17.24 23.84 17.42
C GLY A 20 -15.87 23.42 17.98
N GLY A 21 -14.80 24.20 17.97
CA GLY A 21 -14.54 25.61 17.69
C GLY A 21 -13.25 26.00 18.43
N GLY A 22 -12.41 26.87 17.85
CA GLY A 22 -11.47 27.70 18.62
C GLY A 22 -9.99 27.27 18.67
N GLY A 23 -9.20 27.81 17.75
CA GLY A 23 -8.05 28.69 18.00
C GLY A 23 -6.91 28.26 18.93
N GLY A 24 -5.69 28.25 18.39
CA GLY A 24 -4.46 28.30 19.17
C GLY A 24 -3.21 28.15 18.32
N ALA A 25 -2.69 29.26 17.80
CA ALA A 25 -1.39 29.33 17.13
C ALA A 25 -0.25 29.31 18.16
N ALA A 26 0.78 28.50 17.92
CA ALA A 26 2.09 28.67 18.52
C ALA A 26 3.17 28.36 17.46
N SER A 27 4.01 29.36 17.19
CA SER A 27 5.14 29.31 16.26
C SER A 27 6.23 28.36 16.76
N PRO A 28 6.94 27.63 15.87
CA PRO A 28 8.11 26.85 16.27
C PRO A 28 9.35 27.75 16.41
N THR A 29 10.05 27.55 17.51
CA THR A 29 11.39 28.09 17.81
C THR A 29 12.41 27.40 16.91
N GLU A 30 13.22 28.20 16.22
CA GLU A 30 14.45 27.78 15.56
C GLU A 30 15.43 27.22 16.60
N ASP A 31 16.11 26.11 16.30
CA ASP A 31 17.55 25.98 16.58
C ASP A 31 18.14 24.68 16.04
N SER A 32 19.42 24.81 15.69
CA SER A 32 20.47 23.79 15.62
C SER A 32 20.74 23.11 14.28
N GLU A 33 21.72 23.72 13.63
CA GLU A 33 22.73 23.12 12.75
C GLU A 33 23.23 21.75 13.28
N MET A 34 23.23 20.73 12.42
CA MET A 34 24.26 19.69 12.46
C MET A 34 24.55 19.17 11.05
N ASN A 35 25.71 19.61 10.59
CA ASN A 35 26.46 19.13 9.44
C ASN A 35 26.92 17.68 9.67
N ALA A 36 26.54 16.76 8.79
CA ALA A 36 27.25 15.49 8.61
C ALA A 36 27.11 15.03 7.15
N THR A 37 28.06 15.47 6.33
CA THR A 37 28.35 14.88 5.02
C THR A 37 28.81 13.43 5.21
N ALA A 38 27.97 12.47 4.87
CA ALA A 38 28.38 11.09 4.66
C ALA A 38 28.55 10.83 3.15
N THR A 39 29.79 10.95 2.68
CA THR A 39 30.21 10.42 1.38
C THR A 39 30.30 8.90 1.47
N GLY A 40 29.31 8.21 0.92
CA GLY A 40 29.35 6.77 0.65
C GLY A 40 29.29 6.52 -0.85
N THR A 41 30.44 6.50 -1.51
CA THR A 41 30.58 6.00 -2.88
C THR A 41 30.46 4.48 -2.85
N GLY A 42 29.24 3.96 -2.98
CA GLY A 42 28.94 2.53 -3.13
C GLY A 42 29.14 2.09 -4.57
N ASN A 43 30.14 1.25 -4.79
CA ASN A 43 30.46 0.64 -6.07
C ASN A 43 29.39 -0.44 -6.37
N GLY A 44 28.54 -0.21 -7.36
CA GLY A 44 27.38 -1.05 -7.69
C GLY A 44 27.78 -2.43 -8.20
N ASN A 45 27.89 -3.38 -7.28
CA ASN A 45 27.77 -4.79 -7.55
C ASN A 45 26.80 -5.36 -6.51
N SER A 46 25.51 -5.09 -6.72
CA SER A 46 24.42 -5.59 -5.87
C SER A 46 24.40 -7.11 -5.99
N THR A 47 25.16 -7.77 -5.13
CA THR A 47 24.90 -9.17 -4.80
C THR A 47 23.57 -9.19 -4.07
N LEU A 48 22.71 -10.16 -4.39
CA LEU A 48 21.42 -10.46 -3.75
C LEU A 48 21.36 -10.33 -2.20
N SER A 49 22.52 -10.30 -1.55
CA SER A 49 22.73 -10.28 -0.10
C SER A 49 22.39 -8.96 0.62
N ASP A 50 22.12 -7.85 -0.08
CA ASP A 50 21.88 -6.54 0.57
C ASP A 50 20.40 -6.10 0.60
N ILE A 51 19.49 -6.86 -0.03
CA ILE A 51 18.06 -6.54 -0.03
C ILE A 51 17.42 -7.18 1.21
N THR A 52 16.64 -6.39 1.95
CA THR A 52 15.85 -6.84 3.12
C THR A 52 14.40 -6.44 2.91
N PRO A 53 13.42 -7.09 3.57
CA PRO A 53 12.02 -6.67 3.51
C PRO A 53 11.82 -5.19 3.84
N ARG A 54 12.48 -4.68 4.89
CA ARG A 54 12.41 -3.27 5.27
C ARG A 54 12.98 -2.32 4.21
N SER A 55 14.11 -2.66 3.60
CA SER A 55 14.69 -1.82 2.54
C SER A 55 13.84 -1.86 1.28
N ALA A 56 13.30 -3.03 0.92
CA ALA A 56 12.44 -3.21 -0.26
C ALA A 56 11.16 -2.37 -0.15
N VAL A 57 10.53 -2.31 1.02
CA VAL A 57 9.32 -1.49 1.25
C VAL A 57 9.60 0.02 1.31
N SER A 58 10.83 0.39 1.67
CA SER A 58 11.23 1.80 1.78
C SER A 58 11.78 2.37 0.46
N ASP A 59 11.94 1.54 -0.57
CA ASP A 59 12.41 1.97 -1.88
C ASP A 59 11.27 2.66 -2.65
N ASP A 60 11.54 3.80 -3.27
CA ASP A 60 10.55 4.48 -4.12
C ASP A 60 10.18 3.63 -5.37
N ASN A 61 10.93 2.57 -5.66
CA ASN A 61 10.71 1.70 -6.82
C ASN A 61 9.90 0.44 -6.57
N THR A 62 9.51 0.11 -5.32
CA THR A 62 8.88 -1.19 -4.98
C THR A 62 7.71 -1.54 -5.92
N PHE A 63 6.88 -0.55 -6.25
CA PHE A 63 5.71 -0.70 -7.12
C PHE A 63 5.69 0.27 -8.30
N SER A 64 6.79 0.97 -8.57
CA SER A 64 6.79 2.01 -9.60
C SER A 64 6.54 1.44 -11.02
N SER A 65 6.89 0.17 -11.22
CA SER A 65 6.66 -0.59 -12.45
C SER A 65 5.58 -1.67 -12.32
N ALA A 66 4.89 -1.77 -11.17
CA ALA A 66 3.83 -2.76 -11.00
C ALA A 66 2.64 -2.39 -11.90
N THR A 67 2.17 -3.37 -12.65
CA THR A 67 1.02 -3.23 -13.56
C THR A 67 -0.23 -3.85 -12.99
N GLU A 68 -0.10 -4.80 -12.07
CA GLU A 68 -1.19 -5.27 -11.24
C GLU A 68 -0.73 -5.32 -9.78
N ILE A 69 -1.58 -4.88 -8.86
CA ILE A 69 -1.43 -5.11 -7.42
C ILE A 69 -2.79 -5.57 -6.91
N ASP A 70 -2.85 -6.81 -6.45
CA ASP A 70 -4.00 -7.38 -5.75
C ASP A 70 -3.63 -7.50 -4.28
N GLY A 71 -4.53 -7.12 -3.39
CA GLY A 71 -4.28 -7.30 -1.97
C GLY A 71 -5.52 -7.20 -1.11
N THR A 72 -5.38 -7.81 0.06
CA THR A 72 -6.38 -7.85 1.10
C THR A 72 -5.76 -7.30 2.37
N TRP A 73 -6.51 -6.49 3.10
CA TRP A 73 -6.14 -6.00 4.41
C TRP A 73 -7.07 -6.59 5.49
N TYR A 74 -6.48 -7.06 6.58
CA TYR A 74 -7.15 -7.64 7.74
C TYR A 74 -7.02 -6.71 8.95
N ASN A 75 -8.13 -6.47 9.64
CA ASN A 75 -8.19 -5.68 10.86
C ASN A 75 -9.19 -6.28 11.85
N GLY A 76 -8.72 -7.24 12.66
CA GLY A 76 -9.53 -8.04 13.57
C GLY A 76 -10.52 -8.91 12.79
N SER A 77 -11.81 -8.61 12.90
CA SER A 77 -12.86 -9.34 12.17
C SER A 77 -13.24 -8.71 10.83
N GLN A 78 -12.66 -7.56 10.49
CA GLN A 78 -12.92 -6.85 9.25
C GLN A 78 -11.88 -7.22 8.19
N GLN A 79 -12.33 -7.31 6.95
CA GLN A 79 -11.49 -7.56 5.79
C GLN A 79 -11.95 -6.64 4.66
N SER A 80 -11.00 -6.06 3.94
CA SER A 80 -11.26 -5.35 2.68
C SER A 80 -10.25 -5.80 1.63
N SER A 81 -10.62 -5.77 0.35
CA SER A 81 -9.70 -6.08 -0.74
C SER A 81 -9.64 -4.95 -1.76
N ALA A 82 -8.54 -4.87 -2.48
CA ALA A 82 -8.37 -3.94 -3.57
C ALA A 82 -7.51 -4.51 -4.68
N LEU A 83 -7.89 -4.15 -5.90
CA LEU A 83 -7.18 -4.52 -7.10
C LEU A 83 -6.86 -3.27 -7.90
N ILE A 84 -5.58 -3.08 -8.19
CA ILE A 84 -5.08 -1.96 -8.97
C ILE A 84 -4.45 -2.50 -10.24
N ARG A 85 -5.01 -2.12 -11.39
CA ARG A 85 -4.43 -2.39 -12.71
C ARG A 85 -3.97 -1.10 -13.36
N ASN A 86 -2.74 -1.07 -13.83
CA ASN A 86 -2.07 0.08 -14.41
C ASN A 86 -1.52 -0.27 -15.81
N ASP A 87 -2.29 0.06 -16.84
CA ASP A 87 -1.90 -0.04 -18.25
C ASP A 87 -1.19 1.26 -18.65
N THR A 88 0.11 1.30 -18.38
CA THR A 88 0.98 2.44 -18.69
C THR A 88 1.15 2.67 -20.19
N SER A 89 0.92 1.66 -21.03
CA SER A 89 1.02 1.78 -22.49
C SER A 89 -0.14 2.57 -23.10
N ASN A 90 -1.30 2.56 -22.44
CA ASN A 90 -2.51 3.27 -22.88
C ASN A 90 -2.94 4.37 -21.92
N ASP A 91 -2.11 4.72 -20.93
CA ASP A 91 -2.41 5.69 -19.86
C ASP A 91 -3.75 5.42 -19.17
N ARG A 92 -4.02 4.16 -18.84
CA ARG A 92 -5.25 3.71 -18.18
C ARG A 92 -4.97 3.04 -16.86
N LYS A 93 -5.78 3.36 -15.86
CA LYS A 93 -5.74 2.67 -14.57
C LYS A 93 -7.16 2.33 -14.11
N LEU A 94 -7.31 1.14 -13.52
CA LEU A 94 -8.51 0.73 -12.82
C LEU A 94 -8.12 0.42 -11.37
N THR A 95 -8.88 0.97 -10.43
CA THR A 95 -8.83 0.60 -9.02
C THR A 95 -10.19 0.10 -8.61
N GLU A 96 -10.25 -1.17 -8.20
CA GLU A 96 -11.41 -1.81 -7.61
C GLU A 96 -11.17 -1.88 -6.11
N TYR A 97 -12.09 -1.38 -5.30
CA TYR A 97 -12.01 -1.45 -3.84
C TYR A 97 -13.29 -2.10 -3.30
N THR A 98 -13.13 -3.19 -2.57
CA THR A 98 -14.20 -3.93 -1.93
C THR A 98 -14.10 -3.74 -0.42
N ASP A 99 -15.12 -3.11 0.16
CA ASP A 99 -15.21 -2.86 1.61
C ASP A 99 -15.60 -4.12 2.40
N GLU A 100 -15.66 -4.01 3.73
CA GLU A 100 -16.00 -5.11 4.63
C GLU A 100 -17.44 -5.63 4.49
N SER A 101 -18.30 -4.90 3.78
CA SER A 101 -19.66 -5.36 3.45
C SER A 101 -19.71 -6.20 2.17
N GLY A 102 -18.58 -6.30 1.45
CA GLY A 102 -18.50 -6.91 0.13
C GLY A 102 -18.94 -5.98 -1.01
N THR A 103 -19.03 -4.67 -0.76
CA THR A 103 -19.42 -3.69 -1.77
C THR A 103 -18.20 -3.22 -2.55
N THR A 104 -18.18 -3.44 -3.87
CA THR A 104 -17.09 -3.02 -4.75
C THR A 104 -17.37 -1.68 -5.42
N SER A 105 -16.55 -0.67 -5.15
CA SER A 105 -16.54 0.60 -5.89
C SER A 105 -15.33 0.65 -6.81
N GLU A 106 -15.48 1.31 -7.96
CA GLU A 106 -14.47 1.30 -9.02
C GLU A 106 -14.09 2.73 -9.40
N LEU A 107 -12.79 2.95 -9.61
CA LEU A 107 -12.21 4.17 -10.15
C LEU A 107 -11.45 3.81 -11.43
N TYR A 108 -11.90 4.33 -12.56
CA TYR A 108 -11.23 4.21 -13.85
C TYR A 108 -10.66 5.56 -14.25
N THR A 109 -9.37 5.62 -14.55
CA THR A 109 -8.68 6.86 -14.94
C THR A 109 -8.03 6.70 -16.30
N THR A 110 -8.11 7.75 -17.12
CA THR A 110 -7.40 7.90 -18.38
C THR A 110 -6.61 9.21 -18.37
N GLU A 111 -5.88 9.51 -19.44
CA GLU A 111 -5.27 10.84 -19.64
C GLU A 111 -6.34 11.96 -19.71
N ASP A 112 -7.52 11.64 -20.25
CA ASP A 112 -8.55 12.62 -20.60
C ASP A 112 -9.62 12.80 -19.50
N TYR A 113 -9.91 11.76 -18.72
CA TYR A 113 -10.98 11.78 -17.73
C TYR A 113 -10.79 10.76 -16.61
N VAL A 114 -11.57 10.94 -15.55
CA VAL A 114 -11.77 9.95 -14.49
C VAL A 114 -13.26 9.61 -14.40
N ALA A 115 -13.55 8.33 -14.19
CA ALA A 115 -14.90 7.81 -14.01
C ALA A 115 -14.95 6.98 -12.74
N VAL A 116 -15.98 7.20 -11.92
CA VAL A 116 -16.14 6.55 -10.61
C VAL A 116 -17.49 5.89 -10.55
N ARG A 117 -17.52 4.60 -10.23
CA ARG A 117 -18.74 3.85 -10.00
C ARG A 117 -18.92 3.58 -8.52
N ASN A 118 -20.05 4.03 -7.97
CA ASN A 118 -20.43 3.72 -6.59
C ASN A 118 -20.93 2.27 -6.51
N GLY A 119 -20.30 1.44 -5.68
CA GLY A 119 -20.67 0.03 -5.55
C GLY A 119 -22.07 -0.20 -4.98
N THR A 120 -22.58 0.71 -4.15
CA THR A 120 -23.89 0.59 -3.50
C THR A 120 -25.04 1.01 -4.42
N THR A 121 -24.91 2.16 -5.09
CA THR A 121 -25.99 2.73 -5.91
C THR A 121 -25.88 2.35 -7.38
N GLY A 122 -24.68 2.00 -7.84
CA GLY A 122 -24.36 1.81 -9.26
C GLY A 122 -24.22 3.12 -10.04
N ASP A 123 -24.37 4.27 -9.40
CA ASP A 123 -24.22 5.57 -10.06
C ASP A 123 -22.79 5.79 -10.54
N VAL A 124 -22.65 6.39 -11.72
CA VAL A 124 -21.36 6.75 -12.32
C VAL A 124 -21.18 8.27 -12.29
N GLN A 125 -20.01 8.72 -11.85
CA GLN A 125 -19.62 10.13 -11.86
C GLN A 125 -18.38 10.32 -12.73
N TYR A 126 -18.37 11.40 -13.50
CA TYR A 126 -17.26 11.76 -14.38
C TYR A 126 -16.60 13.08 -13.93
N GLY A 127 -15.31 13.19 -14.19
CA GLY A 127 -14.51 14.37 -13.94
C GLY A 127 -13.32 14.44 -14.87
N GLY A 128 -12.71 15.62 -14.99
CA GLY A 128 -11.44 15.75 -15.69
C GLY A 128 -10.29 15.08 -14.92
N PRO A 129 -9.09 14.96 -15.53
CA PRO A 129 -7.96 14.22 -14.97
C PRO A 129 -7.45 14.79 -13.64
N ASP A 130 -7.62 16.10 -13.41
CA ASP A 130 -7.23 16.79 -12.18
C ASP A 130 -8.36 16.84 -11.12
N SER A 131 -9.48 16.13 -11.34
CA SER A 131 -10.62 16.11 -10.43
C SER A 131 -10.33 15.28 -9.17
N PHE A 132 -10.95 15.67 -8.05
CA PHE A 132 -10.90 14.91 -6.79
C PHE A 132 -11.95 13.79 -6.71
N ILE A 133 -12.75 13.57 -7.75
CA ILE A 133 -13.73 12.47 -7.72
C ILE A 133 -13.00 11.13 -7.62
N GLY A 134 -13.50 10.24 -6.77
CA GLY A 134 -12.88 8.93 -6.57
C GLY A 134 -11.56 8.94 -5.81
N ALA A 135 -11.07 10.09 -5.33
CA ALA A 135 -9.86 10.15 -4.50
C ALA A 135 -9.96 9.22 -3.27
N GLY A 136 -11.15 9.10 -2.69
CA GLY A 136 -11.42 8.14 -1.61
C GLY A 136 -11.18 6.69 -2.03
N ILE A 137 -11.69 6.26 -3.19
CA ILE A 137 -11.48 4.91 -3.74
C ILE A 137 -10.00 4.69 -4.08
N GLY A 138 -9.35 5.68 -4.70
CA GLY A 138 -7.93 5.60 -5.04
C GLY A 138 -7.03 5.44 -3.80
N ILE A 139 -7.30 6.21 -2.74
CA ILE A 139 -6.57 6.13 -1.47
C ILE A 139 -6.88 4.82 -0.75
N SER A 140 -8.15 4.47 -0.55
CA SER A 140 -8.56 3.23 0.11
C SER A 140 -8.06 1.99 -0.62
N GLY A 141 -8.14 1.99 -1.95
CA GLY A 141 -7.65 0.91 -2.79
C GLY A 141 -6.13 0.75 -2.67
N SER A 142 -5.36 1.84 -2.71
CA SER A 142 -3.90 1.78 -2.56
C SER A 142 -3.47 1.33 -1.16
N PHE A 143 -4.16 1.80 -0.12
CA PHE A 143 -3.90 1.38 1.25
C PHE A 143 -4.22 -0.11 1.43
N THR A 144 -5.33 -0.57 0.89
CA THR A 144 -5.80 -1.96 1.04
C THR A 144 -4.93 -2.94 0.25
N ALA A 145 -4.63 -2.64 -1.01
CA ALA A 145 -3.74 -3.45 -1.84
C ALA A 145 -2.32 -3.50 -1.26
N GLY A 146 -1.91 -2.42 -0.58
CA GLY A 146 -0.64 -2.31 0.16
C GLY A 146 -0.64 -2.89 1.58
N GLY A 147 -1.77 -3.43 2.05
CA GLY A 147 -2.06 -3.62 3.48
C GLY A 147 -1.01 -4.44 4.23
N ALA A 148 -0.54 -5.53 3.62
CA ALA A 148 0.52 -6.37 4.16
C ALA A 148 1.77 -5.56 4.54
N LEU A 149 2.15 -4.57 3.73
CA LEU A 149 3.43 -3.89 3.89
C LEU A 149 3.52 -2.99 5.12
N PHE A 150 2.38 -2.56 5.66
CA PHE A 150 2.36 -1.79 6.89
C PHE A 150 2.87 -2.60 8.11
N TYR A 151 2.88 -3.92 8.00
CA TYR A 151 3.30 -4.83 9.06
C TYR A 151 4.72 -5.39 8.87
N VAL A 152 5.41 -5.07 7.76
CA VAL A 152 6.81 -5.50 7.53
C VAL A 152 7.73 -5.08 8.67
N GLY A 153 7.51 -3.89 9.24
CA GLY A 153 8.31 -3.37 10.34
C GLY A 153 7.99 -3.98 11.71
N VAL A 154 6.89 -4.73 11.81
CA VAL A 154 6.28 -5.27 13.04
C VAL A 154 6.65 -6.73 13.28
N VAL A 155 7.08 -7.46 12.24
CA VAL A 155 7.47 -8.87 12.34
C VAL A 155 8.97 -9.06 12.13
N GLU A 156 9.55 -10.12 12.68
CA GLU A 156 10.97 -10.46 12.49
C GLU A 156 11.14 -11.34 11.26
N TRP A 157 11.99 -10.92 10.33
CA TRP A 157 12.17 -11.63 9.06
C TRP A 157 13.44 -12.48 9.08
N GLU A 158 13.31 -13.73 8.66
CA GLU A 158 14.43 -14.61 8.34
C GLU A 158 14.40 -14.97 6.86
N GLN A 159 15.56 -14.93 6.20
CA GLN A 159 15.68 -15.45 4.84
C GLN A 159 15.70 -16.98 4.87
N THR A 160 14.65 -17.62 4.40
CA THR A 160 14.51 -19.09 4.44
C THR A 160 14.93 -19.77 3.14
N GLY A 161 14.94 -19.04 2.02
CA GLY A 161 15.32 -19.62 0.74
C GLY A 161 15.28 -18.69 -0.46
N THR A 162 15.18 -19.31 -1.62
CA THR A 162 15.04 -18.65 -2.92
C THR A 162 14.02 -19.40 -3.76
N THR A 163 13.26 -18.68 -4.57
CA THR A 163 12.27 -19.21 -5.52
C THR A 163 12.50 -18.64 -6.92
N THR A 164 11.64 -18.99 -7.87
CA THR A 164 11.63 -18.43 -9.23
C THR A 164 10.26 -17.84 -9.52
N VAL A 165 10.23 -16.56 -9.91
CA VAL A 165 9.03 -15.84 -10.35
C VAL A 165 9.29 -15.33 -11.77
N ASP A 166 8.43 -15.69 -12.71
CA ASP A 166 8.55 -15.30 -14.14
C ASP A 166 9.91 -15.61 -14.79
N GLY A 167 10.60 -16.64 -14.31
CA GLY A 167 11.92 -17.06 -14.80
C GLY A 167 13.10 -16.34 -14.14
N GLU A 168 12.85 -15.44 -13.20
CA GLU A 168 13.85 -14.72 -12.42
C GLU A 168 13.96 -15.28 -11.00
N GLN A 169 15.17 -15.24 -10.42
CA GLN A 169 15.38 -15.69 -9.05
C GLN A 169 14.90 -14.62 -8.06
N ALA A 170 14.13 -15.05 -7.06
CA ALA A 170 13.67 -14.22 -5.96
C ALA A 170 14.07 -14.84 -4.63
N THR A 171 14.25 -14.00 -3.61
CA THR A 171 14.52 -14.40 -2.23
C THR A 171 13.20 -14.57 -1.48
N VAL A 172 13.10 -15.62 -0.65
CA VAL A 172 11.95 -15.87 0.22
C VAL A 172 12.35 -15.51 1.65
N TYR A 173 11.54 -14.69 2.30
CA TYR A 173 11.62 -14.37 3.72
C TYR A 173 10.39 -14.89 4.42
N GLU A 174 10.56 -15.48 5.60
CA GLU A 174 9.47 -15.93 6.46
C GLU A 174 9.57 -15.25 7.83
N SER A 175 8.45 -15.25 8.55
CA SER A 175 8.34 -14.75 9.91
C SER A 175 7.37 -15.60 10.73
N ASP A 176 7.77 -15.95 11.96
CA ASP A 176 6.93 -16.64 12.94
C ASP A 176 6.77 -15.84 14.26
N SER A 177 7.27 -14.60 14.29
CA SER A 177 7.41 -13.83 15.52
C SER A 177 7.37 -12.31 15.29
N LEU A 178 6.96 -11.59 16.33
CA LEU A 178 6.94 -10.13 16.34
C LEU A 178 8.33 -9.54 16.53
N ASN A 179 8.57 -8.41 15.87
CA ASN A 179 9.70 -7.53 16.12
C ASN A 179 9.39 -6.61 17.30
N GLU A 180 9.73 -7.07 18.51
CA GLU A 180 9.52 -6.31 19.75
C GLU A 180 10.17 -4.93 19.68
N THR A 181 11.34 -4.81 19.04
CA THR A 181 12.02 -3.52 18.90
C THR A 181 11.23 -2.59 17.98
N GLY A 182 10.74 -3.09 16.85
CA GLY A 182 9.93 -2.36 15.88
C GLY A 182 8.62 -1.84 16.48
N LEU A 183 7.93 -2.69 17.25
CA LEU A 183 6.71 -2.31 17.96
C LEU A 183 6.94 -1.26 19.04
N ASN A 184 8.02 -1.38 19.82
CA ASN A 184 8.33 -0.44 20.90
C ASN A 184 8.92 0.90 20.40
N THR A 185 9.52 0.91 19.21
CA THR A 185 10.07 2.12 18.57
C THR A 185 9.08 2.79 17.63
N GLY A 186 8.00 2.11 17.22
CA GLY A 186 6.89 2.67 16.46
C GLY A 186 6.14 3.70 17.28
N GLN A 187 6.62 4.94 17.29
CA GLN A 187 6.09 6.04 18.08
C GLN A 187 4.64 6.38 17.65
N GLY A 188 3.66 5.74 18.29
CA GLY A 188 2.24 6.13 18.22
C GLY A 188 1.41 5.52 17.09
N ILE A 189 1.89 4.47 16.41
CA ILE A 189 1.04 3.71 15.48
C ILE A 189 0.25 2.69 16.30
N ASN A 190 -1.08 2.84 16.30
CA ASN A 190 -1.97 1.83 16.87
C ASN A 190 -2.32 0.82 15.78
N TYR A 191 -1.77 -0.39 15.88
CA TYR A 191 -2.05 -1.49 14.94
C TYR A 191 -3.39 -2.19 15.18
N GLY A 192 -4.13 -1.78 16.22
CA GLY A 192 -5.44 -2.32 16.56
C GLY A 192 -5.42 -3.56 17.45
N PHE A 193 -4.24 -4.03 17.87
CA PHE A 193 -4.06 -5.16 18.80
C PHE A 193 -3.03 -4.84 19.89
N GLU A 194 -3.12 -5.53 21.04
CA GLU A 194 -2.06 -5.52 22.05
C GLU A 194 -1.10 -6.70 21.85
N GLN A 195 0.20 -6.48 22.07
CA GLN A 195 1.22 -7.54 21.92
C GLN A 195 0.94 -8.77 22.80
N SER A 196 0.38 -8.55 23.99
CA SER A 196 0.00 -9.63 24.92
C SER A 196 -1.17 -10.48 24.45
N GLU A 197 -1.91 -10.05 23.43
CA GLU A 197 -3.07 -10.74 22.87
C GLU A 197 -2.71 -11.57 21.63
N VAL A 198 -1.50 -11.42 21.10
CA VAL A 198 -1.02 -12.14 19.92
C VAL A 198 -0.81 -13.62 20.25
N GLN A 199 -1.43 -14.48 19.44
CA GLN A 199 -1.42 -15.93 19.58
C GLN A 199 -0.45 -16.58 18.60
N SER A 200 -0.39 -16.08 17.36
CA SER A 200 0.56 -16.48 16.34
C SER A 200 0.85 -15.34 15.37
N VAL A 201 2.01 -15.43 14.73
CA VAL A 201 2.43 -14.58 13.62
C VAL A 201 2.83 -15.54 12.49
N ASP A 202 2.36 -15.28 11.29
CA ASP A 202 2.79 -15.94 10.08
C ASP A 202 3.07 -14.87 9.02
N GLY A 203 4.27 -14.88 8.47
CA GLY A 203 4.67 -13.93 7.45
C GLY A 203 5.46 -14.62 6.36
N GLU A 204 5.17 -14.29 5.11
CA GLU A 204 5.94 -14.70 3.94
C GLU A 204 6.10 -13.51 3.01
N MET A 205 7.30 -13.31 2.46
CA MET A 205 7.56 -12.29 1.45
C MET A 205 8.51 -12.80 0.38
N VAL A 206 8.17 -12.53 -0.87
CA VAL A 206 9.00 -12.88 -2.03
C VAL A 206 9.51 -11.61 -2.69
N ILE A 207 10.84 -11.43 -2.70
CA ILE A 207 11.50 -10.23 -3.20
C ILE A 207 12.45 -10.59 -4.34
N SER A 208 12.32 -9.93 -5.48
CA SER A 208 13.20 -10.12 -6.62
C SER A 208 14.61 -9.61 -6.33
N SER A 209 15.56 -10.00 -7.19
CA SER A 209 16.93 -9.48 -7.14
C SER A 209 17.06 -7.97 -7.34
N GLU A 210 16.03 -7.33 -7.89
CA GLU A 210 15.96 -5.89 -8.12
C GLU A 210 15.25 -5.14 -6.97
N GLY A 211 14.76 -5.87 -5.96
CA GLY A 211 14.07 -5.29 -4.81
C GLY A 211 12.56 -5.12 -5.00
N GLN A 212 12.00 -5.67 -6.07
CA GLN A 212 10.55 -5.71 -6.29
C GLN A 212 9.89 -6.75 -5.38
N ILE A 213 8.75 -6.41 -4.79
CA ILE A 213 7.98 -7.33 -3.95
C ILE A 213 6.94 -8.00 -4.84
N HIS A 214 7.08 -9.31 -5.07
CA HIS A 214 6.10 -10.07 -5.85
C HIS A 214 4.91 -10.52 -5.01
N SER A 215 5.16 -10.89 -3.76
CA SER A 215 4.11 -11.22 -2.81
C SER A 215 4.53 -10.88 -1.39
N ALA A 216 3.55 -10.55 -0.56
CA ALA A 216 3.71 -10.39 0.87
C ALA A 216 2.43 -10.84 1.57
N THR A 217 2.56 -11.78 2.50
CA THR A 217 1.50 -12.21 3.40
C THR A 217 2.00 -11.98 4.81
N ILE A 218 1.21 -11.30 5.63
CA ILE A 218 1.48 -11.13 7.06
C ILE A 218 0.16 -11.29 7.79
N GLU A 219 0.08 -12.26 8.68
CA GLU A 219 -1.09 -12.57 9.50
C GLU A 219 -0.68 -12.61 10.96
N ILE A 220 -1.28 -11.74 11.76
CA ILE A 220 -1.11 -11.66 13.21
C ILE A 220 -2.45 -12.04 13.84
N GLU A 221 -2.49 -13.24 14.40
CA GLU A 221 -3.70 -13.80 15.01
C GLU A 221 -3.82 -13.35 16.47
N THR A 222 -5.00 -12.85 16.85
CA THR A 222 -5.34 -12.49 18.22
C THR A 222 -6.69 -13.09 18.61
N GLN A 223 -7.14 -12.85 19.84
CA GLN A 223 -8.49 -13.26 20.26
C GLN A 223 -9.62 -12.51 19.53
N ASP A 224 -9.33 -11.32 19.00
CA ASP A 224 -10.29 -10.42 18.36
C ASP A 224 -10.32 -10.56 16.82
N GLY A 225 -9.40 -11.36 16.27
CA GLY A 225 -9.31 -11.74 14.86
C GLY A 225 -7.90 -11.59 14.30
N THR A 226 -7.82 -11.42 12.98
CA THR A 226 -6.57 -11.39 12.22
C THR A 226 -6.22 -9.96 11.86
N TYR A 227 -4.94 -9.59 12.03
CA TYR A 227 -4.41 -8.30 11.62
C TYR A 227 -3.28 -8.50 10.63
N GLY A 228 -3.21 -7.69 9.58
CA GLY A 228 -2.18 -7.82 8.56
C GLY A 228 -2.73 -7.68 7.16
N GLY A 229 -2.22 -8.46 6.23
CA GLY A 229 -2.72 -8.48 4.86
C GLY A 229 -1.97 -9.44 3.97
N GLU A 230 -2.52 -9.63 2.78
CA GLU A 230 -1.91 -10.33 1.67
C GLU A 230 -1.80 -9.37 0.49
N MET A 231 -0.77 -9.55 -0.31
CA MET A 231 -0.48 -8.77 -1.50
C MET A 231 0.17 -9.70 -2.52
N SER A 232 -0.21 -9.53 -3.79
CA SER A 232 0.57 -9.94 -4.94
C SER A 232 0.73 -8.78 -5.91
N ALA A 233 1.91 -8.67 -6.53
CA ALA A 233 2.17 -7.69 -7.57
C ALA A 233 2.73 -8.35 -8.83
N GLU A 234 2.20 -7.94 -9.98
CA GLU A 234 2.70 -8.34 -11.29
C GLU A 234 3.45 -7.18 -11.95
N TYR A 235 4.52 -7.53 -12.65
CA TYR A 235 5.41 -6.62 -13.34
C TYR A 235 5.50 -7.04 -14.80
N GLY A 236 4.72 -6.40 -15.67
CA GLY A 236 4.68 -6.74 -17.09
C GLY A 236 3.59 -6.00 -17.84
N ASP A 237 3.63 -5.99 -19.16
CA ASP A 237 2.63 -5.26 -19.94
C ASP A 237 1.24 -5.88 -19.76
N ILE A 238 0.26 -5.05 -19.40
CA ILE A 238 -1.15 -5.40 -19.42
C ILE A 238 -1.88 -4.58 -20.47
N THR A 239 -3.05 -5.05 -20.89
CA THR A 239 -3.98 -4.24 -21.70
C THR A 239 -5.28 -4.11 -20.94
N LEU A 240 -5.57 -2.90 -20.47
CA LEU A 240 -6.78 -2.59 -19.74
C LEU A 240 -7.87 -2.13 -20.72
N THR A 241 -8.91 -2.96 -20.83
CA THR A 241 -10.12 -2.60 -21.58
C THR A 241 -10.98 -1.65 -20.76
N LYS A 242 -11.57 -0.66 -21.43
CA LYS A 242 -12.57 0.22 -20.82
C LYS A 242 -13.71 -0.61 -20.18
N PRO A 243 -14.05 -0.37 -18.90
CA PRO A 243 -15.17 -1.06 -18.26
C PRO A 243 -16.51 -0.77 -18.95
N ALA A 244 -17.41 -1.75 -18.93
CA ALA A 244 -18.72 -1.63 -19.61
C ALA A 244 -19.64 -0.55 -19.02
N TRP A 245 -19.40 -0.13 -17.77
CA TRP A 245 -20.14 0.92 -17.09
C TRP A 245 -19.65 2.34 -17.43
N VAL A 246 -18.54 2.47 -18.16
CA VAL A 246 -18.00 3.75 -18.60
C VAL A 246 -18.57 4.14 -19.97
N ASP A 247 -19.36 5.21 -19.97
CA ASP A 247 -19.86 5.92 -21.15
C ASP A 247 -19.02 7.18 -21.40
N GLU A 248 -18.15 7.11 -22.40
CA GLU A 248 -17.26 8.23 -22.77
C GLU A 248 -18.03 9.43 -23.34
N SER A 249 -19.30 9.28 -23.74
CA SER A 249 -20.10 10.42 -24.18
C SER A 249 -20.55 11.32 -23.02
N GLU A 250 -20.45 10.84 -21.78
CA GLU A 250 -20.72 11.61 -20.55
C GLU A 250 -19.45 12.20 -19.92
N ALA A 251 -18.27 11.85 -20.45
CA ALA A 251 -16.99 12.40 -20.00
C ALA A 251 -16.83 13.88 -20.45
N PRO A 252 -16.15 14.73 -19.64
CA PRO A 252 -16.00 16.16 -19.88
C PRO A 252 -15.06 16.52 -21.04
#